data_AF-A0A975GEZ4-F1
#
_entry.id   AF-A0A975GEZ4-F1
#
_cell.length_a   1.000
_cell.length_b   1.000
_cell.length_c   1.000
_cell.angle_alpha   90.00
_cell.angle_beta   90.00
_cell.angle_gamma   90.00
#
_symmetry.space_group_name_H-M   'P 1'
#
loop_
_entity.id
_entity.type
_entity.pdbx_description
1 polymer ?
#
loop_
_entity_poly.entity_id
_entity_poly.type
_entity_poly.pdbx_seq_one_letter_code
_entity_poly.pdbx_strand_id
1 'polypeptide(L)'
;MIGKSSAVRKQPIFPIGIILEREKYRIEGKHDSSFERSARDEWLKEWSGELLEPFRKLSNLVIKYDTCDFSATEKSKQFADQYTEQLITLGRQAFNQFFEDHDAYEFFMKRISLFKKIGSYVSPFFWSREIPYPWEVFYPREIGKDEDPVSFFWGMSYPLGRNLTKDPFDYHVEEQQAECDMLFGLHKELTYARQKEWPGLKELVIKNSTDAIHVLGGDVGLCLAADNTCNDTDLLKYLFNANHNMVHFACHCKRKEKDDFLKLSWIEGAINITDAEISGNIASIRLSPRTFLNEFGTFKRQQPLVFLNACQTTGEIDDVTLDFNLPRKFIISKAAAVIATMCPIPDLFAADFAHKFYEFFLKENMEIGEALRAARWFFWEKYNNPLGLAYGLYSSPFYKVAKPMSQGGLI
;
A
#
# COMPACT_ATOMS: atom_id res chain seq x y z
N MET A 1 23.48 13.96 -14.05
CA MET A 1 22.51 15.07 -14.12
C MET A 1 21.13 14.46 -13.98
N ILE A 2 20.59 14.54 -12.77
CA ILE A 2 19.28 14.00 -12.40
C ILE A 2 18.25 14.85 -13.14
N GLY A 3 17.48 14.22 -14.04
CA GLY A 3 16.34 14.87 -14.68
C GLY A 3 15.44 15.40 -13.56
N LYS A 4 15.31 16.72 -13.50
CA LYS A 4 14.36 17.37 -12.61
C LYS A 4 13.00 16.80 -12.96
N SER A 5 12.49 15.89 -12.12
CA SER A 5 11.06 15.62 -12.00
C SER A 5 10.39 16.99 -12.02
N SER A 6 9.64 17.22 -13.10
CA SER A 6 9.00 18.50 -13.35
C SER A 6 8.22 18.86 -12.10
N ALA A 7 8.53 20.02 -11.54
CA ALA A 7 7.98 20.52 -10.29
C ALA A 7 6.50 20.14 -10.17
N VAL A 8 6.19 19.27 -9.20
CA VAL A 8 4.83 18.83 -8.85
C VAL A 8 4.08 20.09 -8.43
N ARG A 9 3.47 20.77 -9.41
CA ARG A 9 2.50 21.82 -9.16
C ARG A 9 1.33 21.14 -8.48
N LYS A 10 0.90 21.68 -7.34
CA LYS A 10 -0.35 21.35 -6.63
C LYS A 10 -1.55 21.64 -7.53
N GLN A 11 -1.75 20.81 -8.55
CA GLN A 11 -2.95 20.83 -9.37
C GLN A 11 -4.03 20.05 -8.62
N PRO A 12 -5.27 20.54 -8.58
CA PRO A 12 -6.36 19.83 -7.92
C PRO A 12 -6.56 18.47 -8.59
N ILE A 13 -6.59 17.40 -7.79
CA ILE A 13 -6.84 16.05 -8.28
C ILE A 13 -8.34 15.76 -8.11
N PHE A 14 -8.97 15.23 -9.16
CA PHE A 14 -10.39 14.89 -9.15
C PHE A 14 -10.57 13.38 -9.19
N PRO A 15 -11.33 12.80 -8.24
CA PRO A 15 -11.66 11.38 -8.30
C PRO A 15 -12.65 11.13 -9.44
N ILE A 16 -12.46 10.05 -10.18
CA ILE A 16 -13.50 9.44 -11.01
C ILE A 16 -13.92 8.16 -10.32
N GLY A 17 -15.10 8.18 -9.69
CA GLY A 17 -15.67 7.03 -9.01
C GLY A 17 -16.01 5.91 -10.00
N ILE A 18 -15.44 4.72 -9.78
CA ILE A 18 -15.86 3.46 -10.41
C ILE A 18 -16.53 2.64 -9.31
N ILE A 19 -17.85 2.52 -9.38
CA ILE A 19 -18.65 1.82 -8.37
C ILE A 19 -18.87 0.39 -8.84
N LEU A 20 -18.20 -0.54 -8.18
CA LEU A 20 -18.31 -1.98 -8.44
C LEU A 20 -19.41 -2.57 -7.55
N GLU A 21 -20.42 -3.13 -8.21
CA GLU A 21 -21.50 -3.88 -7.57
C GLU A 21 -21.32 -5.37 -7.82
N ARG A 22 -22.24 -6.17 -7.29
CA ARG A 22 -22.14 -7.64 -7.31
C ARG A 22 -22.15 -8.22 -8.73
N GLU A 23 -22.87 -7.60 -9.67
CA GLU A 23 -23.06 -8.14 -11.03
C GLU A 23 -22.79 -7.09 -12.13
N LYS A 24 -22.45 -5.85 -11.73
CA LYS A 24 -22.29 -4.73 -12.66
C LYS A 24 -21.38 -3.66 -12.09
N TYR A 25 -20.91 -2.75 -12.91
CA TYR A 25 -20.26 -1.53 -12.45
C TYR A 25 -20.84 -0.28 -13.08
N ARG A 26 -20.60 0.87 -12.44
CA ARG A 26 -21.00 2.19 -12.90
C ARG A 26 -19.83 3.16 -12.81
N ILE A 27 -19.78 4.12 -13.71
CA ILE A 27 -18.81 5.22 -13.67
C ILE A 27 -19.57 6.49 -13.26
N GLU A 28 -19.09 7.16 -12.23
CA GLU A 28 -19.72 8.35 -11.68
C GLU A 28 -19.92 9.45 -12.75
N GLY A 29 -21.13 10.02 -12.79
CA GLY A 29 -21.55 10.98 -13.79
C GLY A 29 -22.14 10.39 -15.07
N LYS A 30 -22.26 9.06 -15.20
CA LYS A 30 -23.04 8.38 -16.26
C LYS A 30 -24.36 7.86 -15.63
N HIS A 31 -25.40 8.70 -15.62
CA HIS A 31 -26.62 8.45 -14.83
C HIS A 31 -27.47 7.24 -15.31
N ASP A 32 -27.30 6.77 -16.55
CA ASP A 32 -28.14 5.72 -17.17
C ASP A 32 -27.34 4.53 -17.74
N SER A 33 -26.13 4.28 -17.25
CA SER A 33 -25.29 3.19 -17.79
C SER A 33 -24.68 2.35 -16.68
N SER A 34 -25.16 1.12 -16.57
CA SER A 34 -24.46 0.07 -15.86
C SER A 34 -23.87 -0.92 -16.86
N PHE A 35 -22.66 -1.35 -16.61
CA PHE A 35 -21.91 -2.25 -17.48
C PHE A 35 -21.83 -3.64 -16.84
N GLU A 36 -21.92 -4.68 -17.66
CA GLU A 36 -21.95 -6.08 -17.23
C GLU A 36 -20.56 -6.63 -16.87
N ARG A 37 -19.99 -6.19 -15.74
CA ARG A 37 -18.83 -6.84 -15.07
C ARG A 37 -18.90 -6.58 -13.58
N SER A 38 -18.37 -7.49 -12.76
CA SER A 38 -18.45 -7.34 -11.30
C SER A 38 -17.11 -7.51 -10.58
N ALA A 39 -17.09 -7.06 -9.32
CA ALA A 39 -15.96 -7.28 -8.42
C ALA A 39 -15.78 -8.75 -7.97
N ARG A 40 -16.64 -9.67 -8.42
CA ARG A 40 -16.61 -11.11 -8.09
C ARG A 40 -16.48 -11.99 -9.33
N ASP A 41 -16.11 -11.39 -10.46
CA ASP A 41 -15.91 -12.16 -11.69
C ASP A 41 -14.85 -13.25 -11.42
N GLU A 42 -15.25 -14.51 -11.66
CA GLU A 42 -14.35 -15.67 -11.50
C GLU A 42 -13.10 -15.48 -12.35
N TRP A 43 -13.26 -14.86 -13.53
CA TRP A 43 -12.14 -14.55 -14.42
C TRP A 43 -11.13 -13.60 -13.78
N LEU A 44 -11.58 -12.52 -13.15
CA LEU A 44 -10.68 -11.57 -12.50
C LEU A 44 -9.96 -12.21 -11.30
N LYS A 45 -10.57 -13.21 -10.64
CA LYS A 45 -9.93 -13.99 -9.57
C LYS A 45 -8.83 -14.89 -10.14
N GLU A 46 -9.10 -15.61 -11.22
CA GLU A 46 -8.12 -16.44 -11.93
C GLU A 46 -6.95 -15.59 -12.44
N TRP A 47 -7.25 -14.47 -13.11
CA TRP A 47 -6.27 -13.49 -13.59
C TRP A 47 -5.36 -12.96 -12.47
N SER A 48 -5.93 -12.67 -11.31
CA SER A 48 -5.14 -12.20 -10.17
C SER A 48 -4.18 -13.27 -9.66
N GLY A 49 -4.51 -14.54 -9.80
CA GLY A 49 -3.60 -15.66 -9.57
C GLY A 49 -2.45 -15.70 -10.59
N GLU A 50 -2.75 -15.52 -11.89
CA GLU A 50 -1.74 -15.49 -12.96
C GLU A 50 -0.73 -14.34 -12.76
N LEU A 51 -1.19 -13.19 -12.27
CA LEU A 51 -0.32 -12.04 -11.98
C LEU A 51 0.70 -12.29 -10.88
N LEU A 52 0.48 -13.24 -9.97
CA LEU A 52 1.42 -13.51 -8.90
C LEU A 52 2.76 -14.02 -9.44
N GLU A 53 2.78 -14.66 -10.61
CA GLU A 53 3.99 -15.26 -11.15
C GLU A 53 5.05 -14.23 -11.57
N PRO A 54 4.74 -13.19 -12.39
CA PRO A 54 5.71 -12.14 -12.67
C PRO A 54 6.24 -11.44 -11.42
N PHE A 55 5.38 -11.10 -10.45
CA PHE A 55 5.82 -10.51 -9.19
C PHE A 55 6.75 -11.44 -8.40
N ARG A 56 6.44 -12.75 -8.35
CA ARG A 56 7.31 -13.76 -7.72
C ARG A 56 8.69 -13.77 -8.37
N LYS A 57 8.76 -13.73 -9.69
CA LYS A 57 10.02 -13.77 -10.44
C LYS A 57 10.86 -12.51 -10.21
N LEU A 58 10.22 -11.34 -10.18
CA LEU A 58 10.88 -10.08 -9.83
C LEU A 58 11.35 -10.06 -8.37
N SER A 59 10.54 -10.54 -7.42
CA SER A 59 10.92 -10.68 -6.01
C SER A 59 12.13 -11.59 -5.83
N ASN A 60 12.19 -12.70 -6.57
CA ASN A 60 13.34 -13.60 -6.55
C ASN A 60 14.63 -12.95 -7.07
N LEU A 61 14.56 -11.95 -7.96
CA LEU A 61 15.75 -11.19 -8.35
C LEU A 61 16.31 -10.41 -7.17
N VAL A 62 15.46 -9.72 -6.40
CA VAL A 62 15.88 -8.96 -5.22
C VAL A 62 16.54 -9.88 -4.21
N ILE A 63 15.92 -11.03 -3.92
CA ILE A 63 16.45 -12.01 -2.95
C ILE A 63 17.78 -12.60 -3.45
N LYS A 64 17.85 -12.97 -4.73
CA LYS A 64 19.03 -13.64 -5.29
C LYS A 64 20.26 -12.75 -5.35
N TYR A 65 20.07 -11.49 -5.72
CA TYR A 65 21.18 -10.54 -5.92
C TYR A 65 21.34 -9.56 -4.76
N ASP A 66 20.47 -9.65 -3.75
CA ASP A 66 20.45 -8.80 -2.56
C ASP A 66 20.49 -7.30 -2.90
N THR A 67 19.73 -6.92 -3.94
CA THR A 67 19.66 -5.55 -4.47
C THR A 67 18.31 -5.24 -5.07
N CYS A 68 17.86 -4.00 -4.92
CA CYS A 68 16.69 -3.46 -5.62
C CYS A 68 17.02 -3.03 -7.06
N ASP A 69 18.31 -2.88 -7.41
CA ASP A 69 18.77 -2.41 -8.71
C ASP A 69 18.83 -3.53 -9.75
N PHE A 70 17.79 -3.63 -10.56
CA PHE A 70 17.74 -4.58 -11.67
C PHE A 70 18.57 -4.13 -12.86
N SER A 71 18.98 -2.87 -12.92
CA SER A 71 19.88 -2.35 -13.96
C SER A 71 21.36 -2.65 -13.68
N ALA A 72 21.70 -3.15 -12.49
CA ALA A 72 23.07 -3.41 -12.06
C ALA A 72 23.85 -4.38 -12.95
N THR A 73 23.16 -5.32 -13.62
CA THR A 73 23.76 -6.24 -14.59
C THR A 73 22.86 -6.39 -15.81
N GLU A 74 23.46 -6.66 -16.98
CA GLU A 74 22.68 -6.92 -18.20
C GLU A 74 21.70 -8.10 -18.02
N LYS A 75 22.12 -9.14 -17.29
CA LYS A 75 21.29 -10.32 -17.03
C LYS A 75 20.09 -10.01 -16.12
N SER A 76 20.29 -9.24 -15.05
CA SER A 76 19.19 -8.82 -14.17
C SER A 76 18.23 -7.90 -14.92
N LYS A 77 18.76 -7.01 -15.77
CA LYS A 77 17.96 -6.10 -16.58
C LYS A 77 17.08 -6.85 -17.57
N GLN A 78 17.67 -7.74 -18.38
CA GLN A 78 16.91 -8.56 -19.34
C GLN A 78 15.82 -9.39 -18.66
N PHE A 79 16.11 -9.95 -17.49
CA PHE A 79 15.13 -10.71 -16.73
C PHE A 79 14.00 -9.80 -16.20
N ALA A 80 14.33 -8.63 -15.64
CA ALA A 80 13.33 -7.66 -15.19
C ALA A 80 12.46 -7.16 -16.36
N ASP A 81 13.06 -6.87 -17.50
CA ASP A 81 12.37 -6.44 -18.72
C ASP A 81 11.36 -7.53 -19.17
N GLN A 82 11.79 -8.80 -19.21
CA GLN A 82 10.92 -9.93 -19.57
C GLN A 82 9.67 -10.01 -18.67
N TYR A 83 9.81 -9.91 -17.34
CA TYR A 83 8.66 -10.00 -16.45
C TYR A 83 7.83 -8.71 -16.39
N THR A 84 8.43 -7.57 -16.73
CA THR A 84 7.70 -6.33 -16.97
C THR A 84 6.80 -6.45 -18.20
N GLU A 85 7.31 -7.02 -19.29
CA GLU A 85 6.50 -7.30 -20.50
C GLU A 85 5.35 -8.28 -20.22
N GLN A 86 5.57 -9.28 -19.36
CA GLN A 86 4.49 -10.17 -18.91
C GLN A 86 3.41 -9.41 -18.12
N LEU A 87 3.82 -8.53 -17.19
CA LEU A 87 2.86 -7.66 -16.47
C LEU A 87 2.08 -6.76 -17.43
N ILE A 88 2.73 -6.21 -18.47
CA ILE A 88 2.04 -5.39 -19.49
C ILE A 88 1.01 -6.24 -20.23
N THR A 89 1.37 -7.45 -20.63
CA THR A 89 0.49 -8.36 -21.36
C THR A 89 -0.75 -8.73 -20.53
N LEU A 90 -0.54 -9.16 -19.28
CA LEU A 90 -1.63 -9.50 -18.35
C LEU A 90 -2.48 -8.26 -18.01
N GLY A 91 -1.83 -7.11 -17.85
CA GLY A 91 -2.48 -5.82 -17.59
C GLY A 91 -3.39 -5.36 -18.73
N ARG A 92 -2.96 -5.60 -19.97
CA ARG A 92 -3.76 -5.33 -21.18
C ARG A 92 -4.95 -6.27 -21.29
N GLN A 93 -4.75 -7.56 -21.02
CA GLN A 93 -5.83 -8.53 -21.01
C GLN A 93 -6.91 -8.13 -20.01
N ALA A 94 -6.54 -7.76 -18.78
CA ALA A 94 -7.52 -7.30 -17.80
C ALA A 94 -8.16 -5.98 -18.11
N PHE A 95 -7.40 -5.03 -18.64
CA PHE A 95 -7.99 -3.79 -19.09
C PHE A 95 -9.06 -4.04 -20.15
N ASN A 96 -8.72 -4.82 -21.18
CA ASN A 96 -9.63 -5.13 -22.26
C ASN A 96 -10.85 -5.90 -21.74
N GLN A 97 -10.66 -6.92 -20.91
CA GLN A 97 -11.74 -7.75 -20.37
C GLN A 97 -12.70 -6.97 -19.46
N PHE A 98 -12.17 -6.01 -18.69
CA PHE A 98 -12.96 -5.18 -17.78
C PHE A 98 -13.70 -4.05 -18.53
N PHE A 99 -13.04 -3.44 -19.54
CA PHE A 99 -13.56 -2.35 -20.35
C PHE A 99 -13.96 -2.80 -21.78
N GLU A 100 -14.39 -4.06 -21.96
CA GLU A 100 -14.80 -4.58 -23.28
C GLU A 100 -15.91 -3.75 -23.92
N ASP A 101 -16.77 -3.16 -23.07
CA ASP A 101 -17.77 -2.20 -23.50
C ASP A 101 -17.08 -0.89 -23.91
N HIS A 102 -17.00 -0.69 -25.23
CA HIS A 102 -16.40 0.49 -25.83
C HIS A 102 -17.03 1.80 -25.31
N ASP A 103 -18.31 1.80 -24.94
CA ASP A 103 -18.99 2.97 -24.38
C ASP A 103 -18.56 3.28 -22.94
N ALA A 104 -18.08 2.29 -22.18
CA ALA A 104 -17.51 2.48 -20.85
C ALA A 104 -16.13 3.14 -20.95
N TYR A 105 -15.29 2.59 -21.81
CA TYR A 105 -13.94 3.11 -22.05
C TYR A 105 -13.95 4.52 -22.62
N GLU A 106 -14.72 4.77 -23.68
CA GLU A 106 -14.83 6.09 -24.31
C GLU A 106 -15.36 7.14 -23.31
N PHE A 107 -16.33 6.77 -22.48
CA PHE A 107 -16.83 7.66 -21.43
C PHE A 107 -15.73 8.00 -20.41
N PHE A 108 -15.01 6.99 -19.93
CA PHE A 108 -13.91 7.16 -18.98
C PHE A 108 -12.79 8.05 -19.56
N MET A 109 -12.39 7.80 -20.80
CA MET A 109 -11.35 8.58 -21.48
C MET A 109 -11.79 10.01 -21.79
N LYS A 110 -13.06 10.22 -22.15
CA LYS A 110 -13.63 11.56 -22.32
C LYS A 110 -13.59 12.36 -21.01
N ARG A 111 -13.90 11.72 -19.88
CA ARG A 111 -13.78 12.34 -18.55
C ARG A 111 -12.33 12.69 -18.23
N ILE A 112 -11.38 11.78 -18.47
CA ILE A 112 -9.94 12.05 -18.29
C ILE A 112 -9.50 13.25 -19.13
N SER A 113 -9.86 13.27 -20.41
CA SER A 113 -9.53 14.35 -21.33
C SER A 113 -10.11 15.70 -20.87
N LEU A 114 -11.35 15.71 -20.36
CA LEU A 114 -11.99 16.91 -19.85
C LEU A 114 -11.24 17.49 -18.63
N PHE A 115 -10.89 16.66 -17.65
CA PHE A 115 -10.15 17.11 -16.45
C PHE A 115 -8.73 17.56 -16.80
N LYS A 116 -8.04 16.86 -17.71
CA LYS A 116 -6.72 17.29 -18.21
C LYS A 116 -6.79 18.68 -18.86
N LYS A 117 -7.84 18.99 -19.64
CA LYS A 117 -8.01 20.30 -20.30
C LYS A 117 -8.17 21.46 -19.32
N ILE A 118 -8.73 21.22 -18.14
CA ILE A 118 -8.89 22.25 -17.10
C ILE A 118 -7.70 22.31 -16.13
N GLY A 119 -6.59 21.63 -16.45
CA GLY A 119 -5.37 21.66 -15.64
C GLY A 119 -5.46 20.85 -14.36
N SER A 120 -6.35 19.86 -14.32
CA SER A 120 -6.55 18.97 -13.19
C SER A 120 -6.01 17.57 -13.46
N TYR A 121 -5.50 16.91 -12.41
CA TYR A 121 -5.20 15.49 -12.47
C TYR A 121 -6.44 14.67 -12.17
N VAL A 122 -6.46 13.44 -12.68
CA VAL A 122 -7.53 12.49 -12.44
C VAL A 122 -7.00 11.35 -11.57
N SER A 123 -7.80 10.94 -10.60
CA SER A 123 -7.58 9.71 -9.87
C SER A 123 -8.75 8.74 -10.10
N PRO A 124 -8.54 7.59 -10.76
CA PRO A 124 -9.50 6.50 -10.70
C PRO A 124 -9.67 6.03 -9.25
N PHE A 125 -10.90 6.06 -8.76
CA PHE A 125 -11.22 5.67 -7.39
C PHE A 125 -12.31 4.60 -7.34
N PHE A 126 -11.96 3.42 -6.83
CA PHE A 126 -12.85 2.26 -6.88
C PHE A 126 -13.65 2.10 -5.59
N TRP A 127 -14.96 1.96 -5.71
CA TRP A 127 -15.85 1.66 -4.59
C TRP A 127 -16.36 0.23 -4.74
N SER A 128 -16.11 -0.63 -3.75
CA SER A 128 -16.53 -2.03 -3.77
C SER A 128 -16.79 -2.54 -2.36
N ARG A 129 -17.58 -3.59 -2.18
CA ARG A 129 -17.65 -4.32 -0.89
C ARG A 129 -16.74 -5.55 -0.86
N GLU A 130 -16.18 -5.90 -2.01
CA GLU A 130 -15.41 -7.10 -2.31
C GLU A 130 -13.96 -6.69 -2.61
N ILE A 131 -12.99 -7.49 -2.16
CA ILE A 131 -11.54 -7.20 -2.20
C ILE A 131 -10.84 -8.07 -3.28
N PRO A 132 -9.63 -7.73 -3.77
CA PRO A 132 -9.42 -6.75 -4.81
C PRO A 132 -8.64 -7.35 -5.98
N TYR A 133 -8.91 -6.80 -7.14
CA TYR A 133 -8.06 -6.95 -8.30
C TYR A 133 -6.93 -5.92 -8.25
N PRO A 134 -5.71 -6.24 -8.69
CA PRO A 134 -4.60 -5.29 -8.77
C PRO A 134 -4.80 -4.26 -9.89
N TRP A 135 -5.61 -3.24 -9.63
CA TRP A 135 -5.86 -2.13 -10.56
C TRP A 135 -4.57 -1.42 -10.98
N GLU A 136 -3.53 -1.46 -10.16
CA GLU A 136 -2.20 -0.93 -10.45
C GLU A 136 -1.64 -1.42 -11.79
N VAL A 137 -1.87 -2.69 -12.14
CA VAL A 137 -1.31 -3.29 -13.35
C VAL A 137 -2.19 -3.15 -14.58
N PHE A 138 -3.36 -2.50 -14.48
CA PHE A 138 -4.21 -2.25 -15.66
C PHE A 138 -3.44 -1.45 -16.72
N TYR A 139 -3.54 -1.87 -17.97
CA TYR A 139 -2.75 -1.32 -19.07
C TYR A 139 -3.63 -1.03 -20.31
N PRO A 140 -3.98 0.24 -20.58
CA PRO A 140 -5.07 0.59 -21.48
C PRO A 140 -4.76 0.52 -22.98
N ARG A 141 -3.49 0.45 -23.38
CA ARG A 141 -3.13 0.58 -24.80
C ARG A 141 -1.84 -0.14 -25.16
N GLU A 142 -1.49 -0.11 -26.44
CA GLU A 142 -0.17 -0.53 -26.89
C GLU A 142 0.86 0.59 -26.70
N ILE A 143 2.09 0.16 -26.47
CA ILE A 143 3.25 1.03 -26.32
C ILE A 143 3.76 1.46 -27.71
N GLY A 144 4.01 2.76 -27.88
CA GLY A 144 4.77 3.27 -29.03
C GLY A 144 6.26 2.91 -28.95
N LYS A 145 6.96 2.97 -30.08
CA LYS A 145 8.40 2.60 -30.15
C LYS A 145 9.33 3.40 -29.23
N ASP A 146 8.93 4.63 -28.86
CA ASP A 146 9.75 5.56 -28.08
C ASP A 146 9.13 5.90 -26.71
N GLU A 147 8.11 5.16 -26.27
CA GLU A 147 7.44 5.39 -24.99
C GLU A 147 8.05 4.49 -23.89
N ASP A 148 7.99 4.94 -22.63
CA ASP A 148 8.43 4.13 -21.50
C ASP A 148 7.40 3.00 -21.24
N PRO A 149 7.83 1.72 -21.19
CA PRO A 149 6.93 0.58 -21.10
C PRO A 149 6.05 0.57 -19.86
N VAL A 150 6.47 1.13 -18.73
CA VAL A 150 5.63 1.12 -17.52
C VAL A 150 4.68 2.31 -17.44
N SER A 151 4.86 3.32 -18.29
CA SER A 151 4.16 4.61 -18.17
C SER A 151 2.62 4.49 -18.23
N PHE A 152 2.10 3.45 -18.90
CA PHE A 152 0.66 3.23 -19.04
C PHE A 152 0.05 2.28 -18.01
N PHE A 153 0.84 1.67 -17.13
CA PHE A 153 0.26 1.04 -15.95
C PHE A 153 -0.54 2.09 -15.18
N TRP A 154 -1.78 1.77 -14.82
CA TRP A 154 -2.62 2.70 -14.07
C TRP A 154 -1.97 3.14 -12.76
N GLY A 155 -1.21 2.26 -12.10
CA GLY A 155 -0.44 2.56 -10.89
C GLY A 155 0.72 3.55 -11.10
N MET A 156 1.20 3.72 -12.34
CA MET A 156 2.20 4.72 -12.73
C MET A 156 1.54 6.00 -13.24
N SER A 157 0.46 5.87 -14.01
CA SER A 157 -0.26 6.97 -14.62
C SER A 157 -1.06 7.80 -13.61
N TYR A 158 -1.64 7.17 -12.58
CA TYR A 158 -2.61 7.80 -11.68
C TYR A 158 -2.37 7.48 -10.20
N PRO A 159 -2.71 8.41 -9.29
CA PRO A 159 -2.73 8.16 -7.85
C PRO A 159 -3.99 7.37 -7.49
N LEU A 160 -3.99 6.05 -7.72
CA LEU A 160 -5.13 5.16 -7.54
C LEU A 160 -5.49 4.96 -6.07
N GLY A 161 -6.79 4.82 -5.78
CA GLY A 161 -7.29 4.39 -4.48
C GLY A 161 -8.49 3.45 -4.62
N ARG A 162 -8.81 2.73 -3.55
CA ARG A 162 -10.08 1.98 -3.45
C ARG A 162 -10.68 2.09 -2.05
N ASN A 163 -12.00 2.09 -1.96
CA ASN A 163 -12.74 1.97 -0.70
C ASN A 163 -13.56 0.68 -0.71
N LEU A 164 -13.42 -0.09 0.37
CA LEU A 164 -14.03 -1.40 0.54
C LEU A 164 -15.33 -1.39 1.37
N THR A 165 -15.91 -0.20 1.55
CA THR A 165 -17.12 0.02 2.34
C THR A 165 -18.37 0.20 1.48
N LYS A 166 -19.52 0.27 2.16
CA LYS A 166 -20.84 0.18 1.54
C LYS A 166 -21.32 1.47 0.87
N ASP A 167 -20.71 2.61 1.20
CA ASP A 167 -21.27 3.93 0.93
C ASP A 167 -20.22 4.83 0.27
N PRO A 168 -20.42 5.24 -1.00
CA PRO A 168 -19.58 6.24 -1.68
C PRO A 168 -19.52 7.60 -0.98
N PHE A 169 -20.37 7.82 0.03
CA PHE A 169 -20.41 9.01 0.87
C PHE A 169 -19.88 8.78 2.28
N ASP A 170 -19.32 7.60 2.60
CA ASP A 170 -18.66 7.40 3.90
C ASP A 170 -17.46 8.34 3.99
N TYR A 171 -17.46 9.17 5.03
CA TYR A 171 -16.55 10.29 5.19
C TYR A 171 -15.09 9.79 5.20
N HIS A 172 -14.28 10.28 4.29
CA HIS A 172 -12.83 10.07 4.31
C HIS A 172 -12.18 11.21 5.08
N VAL A 173 -11.28 10.88 5.99
CA VAL A 173 -10.31 11.87 6.47
C VAL A 173 -9.41 12.18 5.28
N GLU A 174 -9.52 13.39 4.74
CA GLU A 174 -8.63 13.87 3.68
C GLU A 174 -7.37 14.53 4.27
N GLU A 175 -7.48 15.06 5.49
CA GLU A 175 -6.36 15.69 6.16
C GLU A 175 -6.41 15.38 7.66
N GLN A 176 -5.32 14.81 8.18
CA GLN A 176 -5.18 14.58 9.60
C GLN A 176 -4.38 15.72 10.25
N GLN A 177 -5.06 16.50 11.07
CA GLN A 177 -4.45 17.52 11.91
C GLN A 177 -3.94 16.90 13.22
N ALA A 178 -2.85 16.14 13.15
CA ALA A 178 -2.18 15.61 14.33
C ALA A 178 -0.67 15.56 14.08
N GLU A 179 0.10 15.74 15.15
CA GLU A 179 1.55 15.50 15.19
C GLU A 179 1.84 14.04 14.83
N CYS A 180 2.99 13.76 14.24
CA CYS A 180 3.26 12.41 13.78
C CYS A 180 3.48 11.48 14.98
N ASP A 181 2.59 10.51 15.19
CA ASP A 181 2.70 9.48 16.22
C ASP A 181 2.54 8.10 15.56
N MET A 182 3.67 7.43 15.34
CA MET A 182 3.74 6.16 14.64
C MET A 182 3.96 4.98 15.61
N LEU A 183 3.12 3.95 15.51
CA LEU A 183 3.44 2.62 16.00
C LEU A 183 4.13 1.80 14.92
N PHE A 184 5.29 1.23 15.24
CA PHE A 184 6.06 0.35 14.37
C PHE A 184 6.02 -1.09 14.89
N GLY A 185 5.27 -1.95 14.21
CA GLY A 185 5.24 -3.38 14.45
C GLY A 185 6.30 -4.09 13.59
N LEU A 186 7.32 -4.65 14.23
CA LEU A 186 8.44 -5.33 13.57
C LEU A 186 8.39 -6.84 13.81
N HIS A 187 8.79 -7.65 12.83
CA HIS A 187 9.18 -9.04 13.07
C HIS A 187 10.71 -9.17 13.16
N LYS A 188 11.21 -9.83 14.22
CA LYS A 188 12.65 -9.91 14.55
C LYS A 188 13.57 -10.49 13.46
N GLU A 189 13.01 -11.33 12.58
CA GLU A 189 13.76 -12.02 11.51
C GLU A 189 13.95 -11.15 10.25
N LEU A 190 13.26 -10.01 10.16
CA LEU A 190 13.43 -9.07 9.06
C LEU A 190 14.70 -8.24 9.28
N THR A 191 15.71 -8.48 8.47
CA THR A 191 17.03 -7.87 8.61
C THR A 191 17.02 -6.43 8.09
N TYR A 192 16.43 -6.20 6.92
CA TYR A 192 16.36 -4.88 6.31
C TYR A 192 15.35 -3.98 7.00
N ALA A 193 14.24 -4.52 7.49
CA ALA A 193 13.34 -3.79 8.36
C ALA A 193 14.06 -3.23 9.61
N ARG A 194 14.95 -4.02 10.25
CA ARG A 194 15.74 -3.58 11.40
C ARG A 194 16.81 -2.56 11.03
N GLN A 195 17.61 -2.86 10.01
CA GLN A 195 18.82 -2.11 9.71
C GLN A 195 18.57 -0.86 8.87
N LYS A 196 17.47 -0.82 8.09
CA LYS A 196 17.19 0.27 7.14
C LYS A 196 15.83 0.92 7.38
N GLU A 197 14.77 0.12 7.47
CA GLU A 197 13.40 0.66 7.54
C GLU A 197 13.15 1.40 8.85
N TRP A 198 13.34 0.75 9.99
CA TRP A 198 13.17 1.36 11.30
C TRP A 198 13.98 2.65 11.48
N PRO A 199 15.32 2.66 11.32
CA PRO A 199 16.09 3.88 11.52
C PRO A 199 15.70 4.97 10.52
N GLY A 200 15.41 4.60 9.27
CA GLY A 200 14.96 5.54 8.24
C GLY A 200 13.61 6.17 8.54
N LEU A 201 12.62 5.39 8.99
CA LEU A 201 11.31 5.92 9.36
C LEU A 201 11.39 6.76 10.63
N LYS A 202 12.23 6.37 11.60
CA LYS A 202 12.48 7.19 12.80
C LYS A 202 12.99 8.58 12.44
N GLU A 203 13.92 8.68 11.48
CA GLU A 203 14.44 9.97 11.00
C GLU A 203 13.36 10.79 10.26
N LEU A 204 12.48 10.14 9.50
CA LEU A 204 11.42 10.80 8.75
C LEU A 204 10.28 11.29 9.65
N VAL A 205 9.91 10.52 10.67
CA VAL A 205 8.79 10.79 11.59
C VAL A 205 9.17 11.83 12.64
N ILE A 206 10.31 11.68 13.31
CA ILE A 206 10.71 12.59 14.39
C ILE A 206 11.29 13.88 13.77
N LYS A 207 10.46 14.89 13.54
CA LYS A 207 10.88 16.22 13.06
C LYS A 207 10.77 17.30 14.11
N ASN A 208 9.79 17.17 15.01
CA ASN A 208 9.49 18.11 16.08
C ASN A 208 9.57 17.40 17.44
N SER A 209 9.63 18.18 18.52
CA SER A 209 9.70 17.65 19.89
C SER A 209 8.47 16.85 20.32
N THR A 210 7.37 16.97 19.57
CA THR A 210 6.09 16.34 19.85
C THR A 210 5.78 15.16 18.92
N ASP A 211 6.59 14.96 17.88
CA ASP A 211 6.49 13.76 17.05
C ASP A 211 7.05 12.56 17.82
N ALA A 212 6.41 11.40 17.65
CA ALA A 212 6.75 10.17 18.34
C ALA A 212 6.76 8.97 17.39
N ILE A 213 7.64 8.01 17.69
CA ILE A 213 7.61 6.70 17.07
C ILE A 213 7.89 5.65 18.14
N HIS A 214 7.01 4.66 18.21
CA HIS A 214 7.00 3.61 19.22
C HIS A 214 7.17 2.26 18.56
N VAL A 215 7.93 1.36 19.18
CA VAL A 215 8.00 -0.04 18.74
C VAL A 215 6.94 -0.83 19.48
N LEU A 216 6.30 -1.78 18.79
CA LEU A 216 5.35 -2.70 19.41
C LEU A 216 6.08 -3.56 20.48
N GLY A 217 5.80 -3.29 21.75
CA GLY A 217 6.66 -3.77 22.83
C GLY A 217 6.29 -3.23 24.21
N GLY A 218 7.28 -3.25 25.11
CA GLY A 218 7.13 -2.72 26.48
C GLY A 218 6.82 -1.22 26.53
N ASP A 219 7.32 -0.45 25.55
CA ASP A 219 7.15 1.01 25.48
C ASP A 219 5.69 1.46 25.30
N VAL A 220 4.83 0.55 24.81
CA VAL A 220 3.41 0.84 24.55
C VAL A 220 2.46 0.22 25.58
N GLY A 221 2.99 -0.31 26.68
CA GLY A 221 2.19 -0.86 27.79
C GLY A 221 1.39 -2.11 27.44
N LEU A 222 1.72 -2.76 26.31
CA LEU A 222 1.17 -4.06 25.95
C LEU A 222 1.93 -5.12 26.77
N CYS A 223 1.31 -5.68 27.81
CA CYS A 223 1.95 -6.72 28.62
C CYS A 223 1.77 -8.10 27.99
N LEU A 224 2.81 -8.92 28.04
CA LEU A 224 2.68 -10.34 27.70
C LEU A 224 1.94 -11.09 28.82
N ALA A 225 1.18 -12.11 28.44
CA ALA A 225 0.74 -13.12 29.39
C ALA A 225 1.95 -13.89 29.96
N ALA A 226 1.75 -14.61 31.06
CA ALA A 226 2.82 -15.33 31.76
C ALA A 226 3.56 -16.39 30.90
N ASP A 227 2.99 -16.78 29.76
CA ASP A 227 3.58 -17.70 28.78
C ASP A 227 4.37 -16.99 27.66
N ASN A 228 4.65 -15.70 27.81
CA ASN A 228 5.27 -14.85 26.78
C ASN A 228 4.50 -14.85 25.45
N THR A 229 3.18 -14.92 25.52
CA THR A 229 2.32 -14.66 24.35
C THR A 229 1.52 -13.38 24.58
N CYS A 230 1.40 -12.56 23.53
CA CYS A 230 0.31 -11.59 23.45
C CYS A 230 -0.75 -12.21 22.56
N ASN A 231 -1.97 -12.34 23.06
CA ASN A 231 -3.08 -12.80 22.23
C ASN A 231 -3.47 -11.68 21.23
N ASP A 232 -3.99 -12.07 20.06
CA ASP A 232 -4.38 -11.16 18.99
C ASP A 232 -5.40 -10.11 19.46
N THR A 233 -6.26 -10.49 20.41
CA THR A 233 -7.32 -9.66 20.98
C THR A 233 -6.74 -8.46 21.74
N ASP A 234 -5.70 -8.65 22.54
CA ASP A 234 -5.09 -7.59 23.34
C ASP A 234 -4.38 -6.57 22.44
N LEU A 235 -3.70 -7.04 21.39
CA LEU A 235 -3.14 -6.17 20.36
C LEU A 235 -4.25 -5.35 19.67
N LEU A 236 -5.34 -5.99 19.28
CA LEU A 236 -6.43 -5.27 18.59
C LEU A 236 -7.12 -4.26 19.51
N LYS A 237 -7.36 -4.62 20.78
CA LYS A 237 -7.88 -3.70 21.81
C LYS A 237 -6.93 -2.53 22.04
N TYR A 238 -5.62 -2.78 22.09
CA TYR A 238 -4.63 -1.72 22.16
C TYR A 238 -4.77 -0.77 20.98
N LEU A 239 -4.72 -1.29 19.75
CA LEU A 239 -4.82 -0.49 18.52
C LEU A 239 -6.08 0.38 18.50
N PHE A 240 -7.24 -0.13 18.93
CA PHE A 240 -8.48 0.66 18.97
C PHE A 240 -8.49 1.78 20.01
N ASN A 241 -7.71 1.67 21.09
CA ASN A 241 -7.67 2.66 22.16
C ASN A 241 -6.43 3.57 22.13
N ALA A 242 -5.42 3.22 21.33
CA ALA A 242 -4.19 4.00 21.19
C ALA A 242 -4.41 5.33 20.44
N ASN A 243 -3.44 6.23 20.56
CA ASN A 243 -3.44 7.56 19.95
C ASN A 243 -2.59 7.66 18.67
N HIS A 244 -2.06 6.55 18.18
CA HIS A 244 -1.21 6.58 16.99
C HIS A 244 -2.02 7.00 15.77
N ASN A 245 -1.51 7.96 15.01
CA ASN A 245 -2.05 8.34 13.71
C ASN A 245 -1.40 7.59 12.55
N MET A 246 -0.33 6.87 12.81
CA MET A 246 0.29 5.96 11.85
C MET A 246 0.56 4.61 12.53
N VAL A 247 0.26 3.53 11.82
CA VAL A 247 0.61 2.17 12.25
C VAL A 247 1.31 1.49 11.09
N HIS A 248 2.61 1.27 11.23
CA HIS A 248 3.43 0.60 10.23
C HIS A 248 3.75 -0.82 10.69
N PHE A 249 3.50 -1.81 9.83
CA PHE A 249 3.82 -3.21 10.10
C PHE A 249 4.86 -3.72 9.11
N ALA A 250 6.10 -3.88 9.58
CA ALA A 250 7.18 -4.60 8.88
C ALA A 250 7.22 -6.03 9.42
N CYS A 251 6.54 -6.96 8.76
CA CYS A 251 6.20 -8.25 9.38
C CYS A 251 6.08 -9.40 8.38
N HIS A 252 5.76 -10.60 8.88
CA HIS A 252 5.41 -11.71 8.00
C HIS A 252 3.91 -11.89 7.85
N CYS A 253 3.43 -12.23 6.66
CA CYS A 253 2.11 -12.82 6.47
C CYS A 253 2.24 -14.35 6.44
N LYS A 254 1.47 -15.06 7.27
CA LYS A 254 1.48 -16.52 7.33
C LYS A 254 0.06 -17.06 7.18
N ARG A 255 -0.06 -18.20 6.48
CA ARG A 255 -1.30 -18.96 6.37
C ARG A 255 -1.29 -20.12 7.36
N LYS A 256 -2.41 -20.35 8.02
CA LYS A 256 -2.66 -21.56 8.81
C LYS A 256 -4.06 -22.05 8.50
N GLU A 257 -4.15 -23.22 7.88
CA GLU A 257 -5.41 -23.84 7.46
C GLU A 257 -6.30 -22.90 6.61
N LYS A 258 -7.27 -22.26 7.25
CA LYS A 258 -8.28 -21.35 6.67
C LYS A 258 -8.19 -19.93 7.22
N ASP A 259 -7.04 -19.55 7.77
CA ASP A 259 -6.84 -18.22 8.34
C ASP A 259 -5.44 -17.71 8.07
N ASP A 260 -5.37 -16.46 7.62
CA ASP A 260 -4.13 -15.74 7.38
C ASP A 260 -3.92 -14.76 8.51
N PHE A 261 -2.67 -14.55 8.93
CA PHE A 261 -2.37 -13.63 10.02
C PHE A 261 -1.04 -12.92 9.80
N LEU A 262 -0.95 -11.70 10.33
CA LEU A 262 0.34 -11.03 10.49
C LEU A 262 1.06 -11.63 11.69
N LYS A 263 2.33 -11.99 11.50
CA LYS A 263 3.22 -12.44 12.56
C LYS A 263 4.20 -11.32 12.88
N LEU A 264 4.11 -10.81 14.09
CA LEU A 264 4.88 -9.69 14.63
C LEU A 264 5.73 -10.16 15.81
N SER A 265 6.68 -9.34 16.22
CA SER A 265 7.42 -9.51 17.47
C SER A 265 7.00 -8.43 18.45
N TRP A 266 6.61 -8.86 19.65
CA TRP A 266 6.61 -7.99 20.82
C TRP A 266 8.05 -7.92 21.32
N ILE A 267 8.54 -6.72 21.59
CA ILE A 267 9.92 -6.54 22.01
C ILE A 267 10.01 -5.76 23.32
N GLU A 268 10.76 -6.27 24.29
CA GLU A 268 10.94 -5.64 25.58
C GLU A 268 11.89 -4.42 25.52
N GLY A 269 11.44 -3.29 26.08
CA GLY A 269 12.26 -2.10 26.32
C GLY A 269 12.49 -1.16 25.14
N ALA A 270 13.08 0.00 25.43
CA ALA A 270 13.50 1.00 24.44
C ALA A 270 14.74 0.50 23.69
N ILE A 271 14.53 -0.18 22.56
CA ILE A 271 15.62 -0.81 21.82
C ILE A 271 16.41 0.26 21.04
N ASN A 272 17.73 0.22 21.18
CA ASN A 272 18.63 0.66 20.11
C ASN A 272 18.60 -0.40 18.99
N ILE A 273 17.56 -0.40 18.13
CA ILE A 273 17.41 -1.37 17.00
C ILE A 273 18.59 -1.26 15.99
N THR A 274 19.51 -0.32 16.23
CA THR A 274 20.68 -0.02 15.43
C THR A 274 21.80 -1.05 15.51
N ASP A 275 21.85 -1.88 16.56
CA ASP A 275 22.92 -2.89 16.71
C ASP A 275 22.36 -4.31 16.51
N ALA A 276 23.19 -5.17 15.90
CA ALA A 276 22.82 -6.40 15.18
C ALA A 276 21.94 -7.43 15.93
N GLU A 277 21.72 -7.27 17.24
CA GLU A 277 20.96 -8.17 18.08
C GLU A 277 19.84 -7.41 18.79
N ILE A 278 18.59 -7.84 18.60
CA ILE A 278 17.50 -7.40 19.47
C ILE A 278 17.79 -7.99 20.85
N SER A 279 18.27 -7.16 21.78
CA SER A 279 18.48 -7.52 23.18
C SER A 279 17.17 -7.34 23.95
N GLY A 280 16.70 -8.38 24.66
CA GLY A 280 15.50 -8.33 25.50
C GLY A 280 14.58 -9.53 25.29
N ASN A 281 13.52 -9.65 26.09
CA ASN A 281 12.50 -10.67 25.84
C ASN A 281 11.77 -10.35 24.53
N ILE A 282 11.65 -11.37 23.68
CA ILE A 282 10.93 -11.26 22.41
C ILE A 282 9.84 -12.34 22.39
N ALA A 283 8.61 -11.90 22.16
CA ALA A 283 7.46 -12.78 22.00
C ALA A 283 6.87 -12.67 20.60
N SER A 284 6.25 -13.75 20.11
CA SER A 284 5.51 -13.69 18.85
C SER A 284 4.10 -13.17 19.12
N ILE A 285 3.67 -12.17 18.36
CA ILE A 285 2.27 -11.72 18.32
C ILE A 285 1.68 -12.13 16.98
N ARG A 286 0.39 -12.46 16.98
CA ARG A 286 -0.39 -12.67 15.76
C ARG A 286 -1.50 -11.63 15.67
N LEU A 287 -1.85 -11.26 14.45
CA LEU A 287 -3.04 -10.46 14.18
C LEU A 287 -3.80 -11.08 13.01
N SER A 288 -4.85 -11.82 13.33
CA SER A 288 -5.76 -12.42 12.36
C SER A 288 -6.94 -11.49 11.99
N PRO A 289 -7.41 -11.50 10.72
CA PRO A 289 -8.69 -10.91 10.32
C PRO A 289 -9.90 -11.45 11.11
N ARG A 290 -9.83 -12.66 11.66
CA ARG A 290 -10.88 -13.24 12.52
C ARG A 290 -10.97 -12.54 13.87
N THR A 291 -9.87 -12.03 14.39
CA THR A 291 -9.86 -11.26 15.64
C THR A 291 -10.77 -10.03 15.54
N PHE A 292 -10.79 -9.37 14.38
CA PHE A 292 -11.73 -8.27 14.08
C PHE A 292 -13.20 -8.68 13.99
N LEU A 293 -13.52 -9.98 13.81
CA LEU A 293 -14.90 -10.47 13.86
C LEU A 293 -15.37 -10.68 15.29
N ASN A 294 -14.45 -11.06 16.18
CA ASN A 294 -14.75 -11.36 17.58
C ASN A 294 -14.72 -10.10 18.44
N GLU A 295 -13.86 -9.15 18.11
CA GLU A 295 -13.71 -7.87 18.80
C GLU A 295 -14.36 -6.75 17.97
N PHE A 296 -15.62 -6.45 18.26
CA PHE A 296 -16.31 -5.31 17.63
C PHE A 296 -15.74 -4.00 18.18
N GLY A 297 -15.14 -3.19 17.30
CA GLY A 297 -14.60 -1.89 17.66
C GLY A 297 -14.18 -1.06 16.45
N THR A 298 -13.95 0.22 16.69
CA THR A 298 -13.34 1.15 15.75
C THR A 298 -12.20 1.87 16.45
N PHE A 299 -11.28 2.46 15.69
CA PHE A 299 -10.29 3.36 16.26
C PHE A 299 -10.98 4.55 16.95
N LYS A 300 -10.79 4.69 18.28
CA LYS A 300 -11.60 5.61 19.09
C LYS A 300 -11.04 7.02 19.17
N ARG A 301 -9.72 7.17 19.07
CA ARG A 301 -9.04 8.45 19.35
C ARG A 301 -8.49 9.11 18.10
N GLN A 302 -7.75 8.35 17.29
CA GLN A 302 -7.24 8.76 15.99
C GLN A 302 -7.71 7.79 14.92
N GLN A 303 -7.82 8.25 13.66
CA GLN A 303 -8.04 7.36 12.52
C GLN A 303 -6.70 7.17 11.81
N PRO A 304 -5.99 6.04 12.01
CA PRO A 304 -4.61 5.94 11.54
C PRO A 304 -4.50 5.68 10.04
N LEU A 305 -3.38 6.11 9.45
CA LEU A 305 -2.80 5.46 8.29
C LEU A 305 -2.18 4.12 8.73
N VAL A 306 -2.64 3.01 8.16
CA VAL A 306 -2.07 1.68 8.39
C VAL A 306 -1.25 1.27 7.17
N PHE A 307 0.05 1.01 7.35
CA PHE A 307 0.94 0.52 6.31
C PHE A 307 1.27 -0.95 6.56
N LEU A 308 0.68 -1.85 5.77
CA LEU A 308 0.90 -3.30 5.86
C LEU A 308 2.06 -3.71 4.95
N ASN A 309 3.30 -3.54 5.44
CA ASN A 309 4.52 -3.96 4.75
C ASN A 309 4.85 -5.43 5.08
N ALA A 310 3.95 -6.34 4.69
CA ALA A 310 4.06 -7.75 5.05
C ALA A 310 4.82 -8.56 3.98
N CYS A 311 5.88 -9.24 4.41
CA CYS A 311 6.67 -10.17 3.60
C CYS A 311 6.19 -11.62 3.80
N GLN A 312 6.39 -12.52 2.83
CA GLN A 312 6.51 -13.96 3.14
C GLN A 312 7.99 -14.32 3.13
N THR A 313 8.44 -15.05 4.16
CA THR A 313 9.74 -15.73 4.12
C THR A 313 9.71 -16.79 3.02
N THR A 314 10.72 -16.78 2.16
CA THR A 314 11.10 -17.81 1.17
C THR A 314 10.55 -19.20 1.47
N GLY A 315 9.78 -19.78 0.53
CA GLY A 315 9.47 -21.22 0.54
C GLY A 315 8.19 -21.58 -0.20
N GLU A 316 7.05 -20.99 0.16
CA GLU A 316 5.74 -21.40 -0.35
C GLU A 316 4.86 -20.15 -0.51
N ILE A 317 4.66 -19.74 -1.76
CA ILE A 317 3.52 -18.90 -2.11
C ILE A 317 2.37 -19.88 -2.26
N ASP A 318 1.68 -20.16 -1.16
CA ASP A 318 0.30 -20.62 -1.25
C ASP A 318 -0.53 -19.49 -1.89
N ASP A 319 -1.69 -19.78 -2.49
CA ASP A 319 -2.66 -18.83 -3.10
C ASP A 319 -3.31 -17.87 -2.07
N VAL A 320 -2.52 -17.36 -1.12
CA VAL A 320 -2.88 -16.70 0.14
C VAL A 320 -3.51 -15.32 -0.06
N THR A 321 -3.27 -14.66 -1.20
CA THR A 321 -3.53 -13.21 -1.27
C THR A 321 -4.90 -12.81 -1.79
N LEU A 322 -5.64 -13.73 -2.43
CA LEU A 322 -6.96 -13.41 -2.98
C LEU A 322 -8.05 -13.31 -1.90
N ASP A 323 -7.88 -13.99 -0.75
CA ASP A 323 -8.84 -13.98 0.36
C ASP A 323 -8.32 -13.20 1.60
N PHE A 324 -7.13 -12.58 1.51
CA PHE A 324 -6.52 -11.82 2.61
C PHE A 324 -7.27 -10.51 2.88
N ASN A 325 -8.29 -10.60 3.73
CA ASN A 325 -9.24 -9.50 3.94
C ASN A 325 -8.81 -8.44 4.98
N LEU A 326 -7.54 -8.45 5.40
CA LEU A 326 -7.07 -7.58 6.49
C LEU A 326 -7.18 -6.07 6.18
N PRO A 327 -6.84 -5.57 4.96
CA PRO A 327 -7.03 -4.14 4.66
C PRO A 327 -8.47 -3.67 4.87
N ARG A 328 -9.46 -4.48 4.46
CA ARG A 328 -10.87 -4.19 4.69
C ARG A 328 -11.25 -4.18 6.16
N LYS A 329 -10.65 -5.04 6.99
CA LYS A 329 -10.91 -5.04 8.43
C LYS A 329 -10.49 -3.73 9.08
N PHE A 330 -9.31 -3.21 8.71
CA PHE A 330 -8.86 -1.89 9.18
C PHE A 330 -9.76 -0.76 8.69
N ILE A 331 -10.19 -0.78 7.42
CA ILE A 331 -11.09 0.23 6.87
C ILE A 331 -12.48 0.20 7.53
N ILE A 332 -13.08 -0.98 7.73
CA ILE A 332 -14.35 -1.12 8.46
C ILE A 332 -14.21 -0.62 9.91
N SER A 333 -13.02 -0.78 10.50
CA SER A 333 -12.69 -0.28 11.83
C SER A 333 -12.38 1.22 11.87
N LYS A 334 -12.62 1.96 10.77
CA LYS A 334 -12.40 3.41 10.60
C LYS A 334 -10.93 3.86 10.63
N ALA A 335 -10.00 3.05 10.11
CA ALA A 335 -8.69 3.56 9.71
C ALA A 335 -8.85 4.65 8.63
N ALA A 336 -8.05 5.72 8.67
CA ALA A 336 -8.11 6.80 7.68
C ALA A 336 -7.62 6.32 6.31
N ALA A 337 -6.58 5.50 6.31
CA ALA A 337 -6.07 4.89 5.10
C ALA A 337 -5.37 3.57 5.40
N VAL A 338 -5.36 2.66 4.41
CA VAL A 338 -4.55 1.44 4.48
C VAL A 338 -3.75 1.29 3.20
N ILE A 339 -2.45 1.03 3.31
CA ILE A 339 -1.59 0.57 2.22
C ILE A 339 -1.29 -0.89 2.47
N ALA A 340 -1.43 -1.75 1.46
CA ALA A 340 -1.07 -3.15 1.57
C ALA A 340 -0.52 -3.69 0.26
N THR A 341 0.26 -4.76 0.36
CA THR A 341 0.81 -5.44 -0.81
C THR A 341 -0.15 -6.52 -1.31
N MET A 342 -0.28 -6.66 -2.62
CA MET A 342 -1.04 -7.75 -3.25
C MET A 342 -0.33 -9.09 -3.07
N CYS A 343 0.99 -9.09 -3.03
CA CYS A 343 1.79 -10.30 -2.93
C CYS A 343 2.90 -10.11 -1.90
N PRO A 344 3.55 -11.19 -1.47
CA PRO A 344 4.77 -11.09 -0.70
C PRO A 344 5.83 -10.23 -1.37
N ILE A 345 6.40 -9.31 -0.60
CA ILE A 345 7.51 -8.46 -1.03
C ILE A 345 8.79 -8.84 -0.27
N PRO A 346 9.96 -8.89 -0.92
CA PRO A 346 11.24 -9.12 -0.25
C PRO A 346 11.52 -8.03 0.80
N ASP A 347 12.04 -8.42 1.95
CA ASP A 347 12.38 -7.53 3.07
C ASP A 347 13.20 -6.29 2.63
N LEU A 348 14.23 -6.49 1.79
CA LEU A 348 15.04 -5.40 1.25
C LEU A 348 14.21 -4.37 0.46
N PHE A 349 13.38 -4.83 -0.48
CA PHE A 349 12.56 -3.94 -1.30
C PHE A 349 11.47 -3.29 -0.45
N ALA A 350 10.86 -4.05 0.46
CA ALA A 350 9.85 -3.55 1.38
C ALA A 350 10.39 -2.37 2.20
N ALA A 351 11.57 -2.53 2.80
CA ALA A 351 12.24 -1.50 3.58
C ALA A 351 12.55 -0.24 2.75
N ASP A 352 13.17 -0.41 1.58
CA ASP A 352 13.55 0.71 0.71
C ASP A 352 12.31 1.42 0.14
N PHE A 353 11.26 0.68 -0.22
CA PHE A 353 10.01 1.22 -0.75
C PHE A 353 9.25 2.02 0.30
N ALA A 354 9.10 1.49 1.51
CA ALA A 354 8.46 2.21 2.61
C ALA A 354 9.21 3.51 2.93
N HIS A 355 10.55 3.47 3.00
CA HIS A 355 11.34 4.69 3.21
C HIS A 355 11.04 5.75 2.15
N LYS A 356 11.05 5.38 0.86
CA LYS A 356 10.77 6.33 -0.23
C LYS A 356 9.34 6.83 -0.24
N PHE A 357 8.38 5.97 0.05
CA PHE A 357 6.99 6.38 0.24
C PHE A 357 6.87 7.43 1.36
N TYR A 358 7.41 7.18 2.55
CA TYR A 358 7.33 8.13 3.67
C TYR A 358 8.13 9.40 3.42
N GLU A 359 9.22 9.35 2.63
CA GLU A 359 9.92 10.55 2.18
C GLU A 359 8.98 11.44 1.35
N PHE A 360 8.30 10.88 0.34
CA PHE A 360 7.34 11.65 -0.44
C PHE A 360 6.12 12.09 0.38
N PHE A 361 5.60 11.22 1.24
CA PHE A 361 4.38 11.46 2.00
C PHE A 361 4.58 12.50 3.12
N LEU A 362 5.61 12.33 3.96
CA LEU A 362 5.83 13.19 5.13
C LEU A 362 6.73 14.39 4.81
N LYS A 363 7.90 14.15 4.20
CA LYS A 363 8.90 15.20 3.98
C LYS A 363 8.50 16.11 2.82
N GLU A 364 8.06 15.55 1.69
CA GLU A 364 7.55 16.35 0.57
C GLU A 364 6.07 16.74 0.74
N ASN A 365 5.40 16.20 1.77
CA ASN A 365 4.00 16.50 2.10
C ASN A 365 3.05 16.25 0.92
N MET A 366 3.26 15.14 0.21
CA MET A 366 2.39 14.70 -0.88
C MET A 366 1.14 14.03 -0.33
N GLU A 367 0.05 14.09 -1.10
CA GLU A 367 -1.12 13.25 -0.87
C GLU A 367 -0.73 11.78 -1.05
N ILE A 368 -1.36 10.89 -0.29
CA ILE A 368 -0.96 9.48 -0.17
C ILE A 368 -0.91 8.75 -1.52
N GLY A 369 -1.86 9.01 -2.41
CA GLY A 369 -1.92 8.38 -3.72
C GLY A 369 -0.76 8.84 -4.61
N GLU A 370 -0.41 10.12 -4.52
CA GLU A 370 0.72 10.69 -5.27
C GLU A 370 2.06 10.23 -4.68
N ALA A 371 2.18 10.14 -3.35
CA ALA A 371 3.37 9.59 -2.70
C ALA A 371 3.64 8.13 -3.11
N LEU A 372 2.60 7.30 -3.19
CA LEU A 372 2.71 5.93 -3.71
C LEU A 372 3.12 5.90 -5.18
N ARG A 373 2.49 6.73 -6.02
CA ARG A 373 2.83 6.83 -7.45
C ARG A 373 4.27 7.28 -7.66
N ALA A 374 4.72 8.29 -6.92
CA ALA A 374 6.09 8.79 -6.94
C ALA A 374 7.10 7.73 -6.48
N ALA A 375 6.78 6.95 -5.45
CA ALA A 375 7.61 5.83 -5.02
C ALA A 375 7.76 4.78 -6.12
N ARG A 376 6.68 4.41 -6.82
CA ARG A 376 6.73 3.46 -7.95
C ARG A 376 7.64 3.96 -9.08
N TRP A 377 7.48 5.22 -9.48
CA TRP A 377 8.33 5.84 -10.49
C TRP A 377 9.80 5.89 -10.07
N PHE A 378 10.07 6.25 -8.81
CA PHE A 378 11.45 6.28 -8.31
C PHE A 378 12.17 4.93 -8.47
N PHE A 379 11.52 3.81 -8.13
CA PHE A 379 12.13 2.50 -8.29
C PHE A 379 12.24 2.06 -9.75
N TRP A 380 11.29 2.44 -10.60
CA TRP A 380 11.40 2.20 -12.02
C TRP A 380 12.57 2.98 -12.65
N GLU A 381 12.58 4.31 -12.53
CA GLU A 381 13.56 5.18 -13.18
C GLU A 381 14.98 4.94 -12.69
N LYS A 382 15.13 4.66 -11.38
CA LYS A 382 16.45 4.51 -10.77
C LYS A 382 16.99 3.10 -10.84
N TYR A 383 16.10 2.09 -10.78
CA TYR A 383 16.50 0.71 -10.53
C TYR A 383 15.91 -0.29 -11.52
N ASN A 384 15.15 0.16 -12.53
CA ASN A 384 14.42 -0.68 -13.47
C ASN A 384 13.52 -1.71 -12.76
N ASN A 385 12.93 -1.33 -11.63
CA ASN A 385 12.24 -2.25 -10.72
C ASN A 385 10.75 -1.93 -10.59
N PRO A 386 9.85 -2.72 -11.21
CA PRO A 386 8.41 -2.47 -11.20
C PRO A 386 7.67 -3.04 -9.97
N LEU A 387 8.37 -3.62 -8.97
CA LEU A 387 7.74 -4.27 -7.81
C LEU A 387 6.82 -3.34 -7.00
N GLY A 388 7.01 -2.02 -7.09
CA GLY A 388 6.12 -1.03 -6.48
C GLY A 388 4.66 -1.13 -6.94
N LEU A 389 4.40 -1.73 -8.10
CA LEU A 389 3.04 -2.00 -8.60
C LEU A 389 2.25 -2.98 -7.72
N ALA A 390 2.93 -3.76 -6.87
CA ALA A 390 2.27 -4.66 -5.93
C ALA A 390 1.63 -3.92 -4.74
N TYR A 391 2.00 -2.65 -4.48
CA TYR A 391 1.43 -1.87 -3.38
C TYR A 391 0.11 -1.26 -3.81
N GLY A 392 -0.97 -1.54 -3.09
CA GLY A 392 -2.30 -0.97 -3.30
C GLY A 392 -2.72 -0.03 -2.19
N LEU A 393 -3.47 1.02 -2.56
CA LEU A 393 -4.07 1.96 -1.62
C LEU A 393 -5.55 1.65 -1.39
N TYR A 394 -5.92 1.55 -0.12
CA TYR A 394 -7.28 1.43 0.37
C TYR A 394 -7.66 2.69 1.14
N SER A 395 -7.90 3.79 0.42
CA SER A 395 -8.44 5.05 0.93
C SER A 395 -8.68 6.00 -0.25
N SER A 396 -9.31 7.14 0.04
CA SER A 396 -9.19 8.31 -0.81
C SER A 396 -7.70 8.59 -1.12
N PRO A 397 -7.35 8.84 -2.39
CA PRO A 397 -5.98 9.14 -2.80
C PRO A 397 -5.47 10.48 -2.28
N PHE A 398 -6.35 11.31 -1.71
CA PHE A 398 -6.06 12.67 -1.25
C PHE A 398 -5.66 12.78 0.21
N TYR A 399 -5.69 11.67 0.97
CA TYR A 399 -5.29 11.68 2.37
C TYR A 399 -3.87 12.23 2.54
N LYS A 400 -3.70 13.18 3.47
CA LYS A 400 -2.42 13.78 3.85
C LYS A 400 -2.35 14.05 5.35
N VAL A 401 -1.13 14.16 5.87
CA VAL A 401 -0.89 14.71 7.21
C VAL A 401 -0.79 16.22 7.09
N ALA A 402 -1.48 16.96 7.97
CA ALA A 402 -1.41 18.41 7.97
C ALA A 402 -0.01 18.88 8.37
N LYS A 403 0.50 19.95 7.74
CA LYS A 403 1.71 20.61 8.25
C LYS A 403 1.38 21.28 9.59
N PRO A 404 2.17 21.08 10.65
CA PRO A 404 2.05 21.93 11.83
C PRO A 404 2.23 23.39 11.38
N MET A 405 1.33 24.27 11.79
CA MET A 405 1.47 25.70 11.51
C MET A 405 2.83 26.13 12.08
N SER A 406 3.75 26.53 11.21
CA SER A 406 4.94 27.24 11.65
C SER A 406 4.45 28.43 12.46
N GLN A 407 4.67 28.43 13.78
CA GLN A 407 4.43 29.61 14.59
C GLN A 407 5.21 30.74 13.95
N GLY A 408 4.49 31.65 13.30
CA GLY A 408 5.08 32.83 12.70
C GLY A 408 5.83 33.54 13.79
N GLY A 409 7.14 33.70 13.59
CA GLY A 409 7.92 34.61 14.40
C GLY A 409 7.22 35.95 14.38
N LEU A 410 6.71 36.37 15.54
CA LEU A 410 6.40 37.77 15.80
C LEU A 410 7.73 38.52 15.62
N ILE A 411 7.85 39.24 14.51
CA ILE A 411 8.88 40.27 14.29
C ILE A 411 8.53 41.45 15.19
#